data_AF-A0A7X8BS70-F1
#
_entry.id   AF-A0A7X8BS70-F1
#
_cell.length_a   1.000
_cell.length_b   1.000
_cell.length_c   1.000
_cell.angle_alpha   90.00
_cell.angle_beta   90.00
_cell.angle_gamma   90.00
#
_symmetry.space_group_name_H-M   'P 1'
#
loop_
_entity.id
_entity.type
_entity.pdbx_description
1 polymer ?
#
loop_
_entity_poly.entity_id
_entity_poly.type
_entity_poly.pdbx_seq_one_letter_code
_entity_poly.pdbx_strand_id
1 'polypeptide(L)'
;MRCKRKTVCILWMVAMTLFSIESMKGQAASTEPLRVDIRVSRINEQIVSHVLKIINSTDVSFNGAVKLDLPTDIRSLSSEMSPITLAPGDSTFVPFRLVVGKEVGAGRKRVCYSILDETRSPVMEREAFIEIEQREQLFLHSDEAPVMLLDPRDSVRVTVTVTNRGNIREEIALVFNVPNLQGAPAFTEVTAELDPMEQQQFMHSFPASANLLSSVQFPVHVTAMRGKEKTIFGNRTVTVQNVFSNRSFVDIHPAGSPFISQGSTDNSVTLSYRQYNQASSMMQLQGGAYLDLPAGYLHLKGNIYKYSSSNIPMVTNTSLMYKLHENEFTVGSVSEQTELSLYGRGAKAMFSDKSKSKRLTVGAVDQNFNLVDSRPWFTDFYSFYAQGELGVNNREQGQGRPTCTRRIHTRRLSITWGACNGESCWGRAGR
;
A
#
# COMPACT_ATOMS: atom_id res chain seq x y z
N MET A 1 82.26 -28.75 -67.29
CA MET A 1 82.23 -28.26 -65.89
C MET A 1 80.75 -28.22 -65.47
N ARG A 2 80.10 -29.21 -64.84
CA ARG A 2 80.31 -29.96 -63.57
C ARG A 2 80.39 -29.08 -62.31
N CYS A 3 79.24 -28.71 -61.75
CA CYS A 3 78.94 -28.43 -60.32
C CYS A 3 77.55 -27.76 -60.23
N LYS A 4 76.64 -27.96 -59.27
CA LYS A 4 76.46 -28.94 -58.19
C LYS A 4 74.99 -28.81 -57.74
N ARG A 5 74.04 -29.44 -58.44
CA ARG A 5 72.59 -29.35 -58.15
C ARG A 5 72.14 -30.19 -56.95
N LYS A 6 73.03 -31.03 -56.40
CA LYS A 6 72.76 -31.91 -55.24
C LYS A 6 72.94 -31.24 -53.87
N THR A 7 73.61 -30.10 -53.79
CA THR A 7 73.94 -29.45 -52.50
C THR A 7 72.78 -28.63 -51.92
N VAL A 8 71.84 -28.18 -52.75
CA VAL A 8 70.72 -27.32 -52.31
C VAL A 8 69.57 -28.13 -51.70
N CYS A 9 69.31 -29.35 -52.17
CA CYS A 9 68.25 -30.19 -51.58
C CYS A 9 68.65 -30.86 -50.26
N ILE A 10 69.94 -31.14 -50.05
CA ILE A 10 70.43 -31.72 -48.79
C ILE A 10 70.42 -30.66 -47.67
N LEU A 11 70.72 -29.39 -47.99
CA LEU A 11 70.64 -28.30 -47.02
C LEU A 11 69.20 -28.03 -46.55
N TRP A 12 68.21 -28.21 -47.43
CA TRP A 12 66.80 -28.05 -47.09
C TRP A 12 66.23 -29.21 -46.27
N MET A 13 66.69 -30.46 -46.53
CA MET A 13 66.29 -31.60 -45.69
C MET A 13 66.90 -31.55 -44.29
N VAL A 14 68.15 -31.08 -44.13
CA VAL A 14 68.77 -30.93 -42.80
C VAL A 14 68.14 -29.79 -42.00
N ALA A 15 67.71 -28.71 -42.66
CA ALA A 15 66.99 -27.60 -42.02
C ALA A 15 65.57 -27.96 -41.56
N MET A 16 64.88 -28.90 -42.23
CA MET A 16 63.56 -29.37 -41.76
C MET A 16 63.64 -30.39 -40.63
N THR A 17 64.73 -31.15 -40.51
CA THR A 17 64.90 -32.10 -39.38
C THR A 17 65.34 -31.44 -38.07
N LEU A 18 65.91 -30.24 -38.11
CA LEU A 18 66.33 -29.48 -36.91
C LEU A 18 65.19 -28.68 -36.26
N PHE A 19 64.02 -28.56 -36.91
CA PHE A 19 62.89 -27.80 -36.38
C PHE A 19 61.86 -28.64 -35.59
N SER A 20 62.11 -29.93 -35.37
CA SER A 20 61.15 -30.84 -34.70
C SER A 20 61.49 -31.19 -33.25
N ILE A 21 62.48 -30.54 -32.60
CA ILE A 21 62.95 -30.95 -31.26
C ILE A 21 62.67 -29.90 -30.15
N GLU A 22 62.16 -28.70 -30.45
CA GLU A 22 61.80 -27.75 -29.40
C GLU A 22 60.30 -27.44 -29.36
N SER A 23 59.55 -28.28 -28.64
CA SER A 23 58.47 -27.84 -27.74
C SER A 23 57.73 -29.04 -27.13
N MET A 24 58.38 -29.71 -26.19
CA MET A 24 57.67 -30.31 -25.05
C MET A 24 58.16 -29.63 -23.78
N LYS A 25 57.83 -28.35 -23.62
CA LYS A 25 57.64 -27.81 -22.27
C LYS A 25 56.33 -28.42 -21.78
N GLY A 26 56.42 -29.57 -21.12
CA GLY A 26 55.34 -30.05 -20.29
C GLY A 26 54.91 -28.89 -19.41
N GLN A 27 53.67 -28.44 -19.58
CA GLN A 27 53.00 -27.65 -18.57
C GLN A 27 52.98 -28.55 -17.34
N ALA A 28 53.90 -28.30 -16.40
CA ALA A 28 53.63 -28.63 -15.02
C ALA A 28 52.40 -27.81 -14.66
N ALA A 29 51.23 -28.42 -14.87
CA ALA A 29 50.03 -28.00 -14.19
C ALA A 29 50.43 -27.97 -12.72
N SER A 30 50.48 -26.76 -12.16
CA SER A 30 50.54 -26.55 -10.72
C SER A 30 49.39 -27.34 -10.14
N THR A 31 49.68 -28.58 -9.77
CA THR A 31 48.68 -29.51 -9.29
C THR A 31 48.45 -29.03 -7.87
N GLU A 32 47.41 -28.23 -7.66
CA GLU A 32 47.02 -27.79 -6.33
C GLU A 32 47.00 -29.05 -5.43
N PRO A 33 47.79 -29.09 -4.34
CA PRO A 33 48.00 -30.32 -3.57
C PRO A 33 46.69 -30.85 -2.98
N LEU A 34 45.76 -29.94 -2.72
CA LEU A 34 44.39 -30.23 -2.30
C LEU A 34 43.43 -29.63 -3.31
N ARG A 35 42.35 -30.35 -3.63
CA ARG A 35 41.23 -29.82 -4.41
C ARG A 35 39.98 -29.82 -3.57
N VAL A 36 39.23 -28.72 -3.61
CA VAL A 36 38.02 -28.54 -2.82
C VAL A 36 36.86 -28.18 -3.73
N ASP A 37 35.83 -29.02 -3.72
CA ASP A 37 34.56 -28.74 -4.39
C ASP A 37 33.48 -28.49 -3.34
N ILE A 38 32.75 -27.38 -3.46
CA ILE A 38 31.68 -27.01 -2.51
C ILE A 38 30.33 -27.31 -3.16
N ARG A 39 29.52 -28.13 -2.49
CA ARG A 39 28.11 -28.33 -2.84
C ARG A 39 27.23 -27.54 -1.89
N VAL A 40 26.43 -26.63 -2.46
CA VAL A 40 25.47 -25.82 -1.71
C VAL A 40 24.07 -26.43 -1.90
N SER A 41 23.35 -26.60 -0.81
CA SER A 41 21.96 -27.06 -0.81
C SER A 41 21.15 -26.24 0.20
N ARG A 42 19.98 -25.75 -0.21
CA ARG A 42 19.06 -25.02 0.66
C ARG A 42 18.08 -26.03 1.26
N ILE A 43 18.09 -26.20 2.58
CA ILE A 43 17.16 -27.11 3.28
C ILE A 43 15.81 -26.39 3.48
N ASN A 44 15.87 -25.12 3.90
CA ASN A 44 14.73 -24.21 3.96
C ASN A 44 15.24 -22.75 3.87
N GLU A 45 14.37 -21.75 4.04
CA GLU A 45 14.74 -20.32 3.96
C GLU A 45 15.78 -19.87 4.99
N GLN A 46 15.89 -20.56 6.13
CA GLN A 46 16.75 -20.17 7.25
C GLN A 46 17.99 -21.05 7.40
N ILE A 47 18.02 -22.23 6.76
CA ILE A 47 19.09 -23.22 6.91
C ILE A 47 19.67 -23.56 5.54
N VAL A 48 20.95 -23.25 5.39
CA VAL A 48 21.75 -23.57 4.22
C VAL A 48 22.78 -24.64 4.61
N SER A 49 22.90 -25.68 3.79
CA SER A 49 23.83 -26.78 3.99
C SER A 49 24.91 -26.72 2.92
N HIS A 50 26.16 -26.51 3.35
CA HIS A 50 27.35 -26.59 2.52
C HIS A 50 28.05 -27.91 2.81
N VAL A 51 28.33 -28.69 1.77
CA VAL A 51 29.13 -29.91 1.88
C VAL A 51 30.42 -29.72 1.11
N LEU A 52 31.54 -29.69 1.82
CA LEU A 52 32.87 -29.58 1.23
C LEU A 52 33.37 -30.99 0.90
N LYS A 53 33.69 -31.23 -0.37
CA LYS A 53 34.46 -32.40 -0.80
C LYS A 53 35.92 -31.99 -0.92
N ILE A 54 36.77 -32.54 -0.07
CA ILE A 54 38.21 -32.26 -0.05
C ILE A 54 38.92 -33.50 -0.59
N ILE A 55 39.73 -33.32 -1.62
CA ILE A 55 40.45 -34.39 -2.33
C ILE A 55 41.94 -34.15 -2.16
N ASN A 56 42.65 -35.16 -1.64
CA ASN A 56 44.10 -35.15 -1.55
C ASN A 56 44.69 -35.72 -2.84
N SER A 57 45.30 -34.86 -3.67
CA SER A 57 45.91 -35.28 -4.93
C SER A 57 47.39 -35.64 -4.79
N THR A 58 47.91 -35.63 -3.56
CA THR A 58 49.32 -35.94 -3.27
C THR A 58 49.51 -37.39 -2.83
N ASP A 59 50.76 -37.86 -2.93
CA ASP A 59 51.18 -39.18 -2.47
C ASP A 59 51.43 -39.24 -0.95
N VAL A 60 51.14 -38.16 -0.21
CA VAL A 60 51.38 -38.02 1.23
C VAL A 60 50.06 -37.83 1.96
N SER A 61 49.89 -38.46 3.12
CA SER A 61 48.71 -38.26 3.96
C SER A 61 48.64 -36.81 4.45
N PHE A 62 47.47 -36.19 4.34
CA PHE A 62 47.22 -34.84 4.84
C PHE A 62 46.43 -34.89 6.15
N ASN A 63 46.94 -34.23 7.18
CA ASN A 63 46.27 -34.01 8.45
C ASN A 63 46.13 -32.51 8.67
N GLY A 64 44.94 -32.10 9.09
CA GLY A 64 44.68 -30.68 9.28
C GLY A 64 43.28 -30.42 9.84
N ALA A 65 42.80 -29.20 9.65
CA ALA A 65 41.45 -28.83 10.03
C ALA A 65 40.85 -27.83 9.05
N VAL A 66 39.54 -27.89 8.87
CA VAL A 66 38.79 -26.86 8.15
C VAL A 66 38.30 -25.84 9.16
N LYS A 67 38.68 -24.58 8.96
CA LYS A 67 38.19 -23.41 9.69
C LYS A 67 37.10 -22.72 8.86
N LEU A 68 35.97 -22.46 9.50
CA LEU A 68 34.84 -21.74 8.92
C LEU A 68 34.85 -20.29 9.42
N ASP A 69 34.99 -19.34 8.51
CA ASP A 69 34.89 -17.91 8.80
C ASP A 69 33.59 -17.35 8.21
N LEU A 70 32.68 -16.94 9.10
CA LEU A 70 31.33 -16.46 8.78
C LEU A 70 31.19 -14.94 8.97
N PRO A 71 30.34 -14.28 8.18
CA PRO A 71 29.93 -12.91 8.47
C PRO A 71 29.05 -12.86 9.73
N THR A 72 29.04 -11.72 10.41
CA THR A 72 28.42 -11.49 11.73
C THR A 72 26.95 -11.92 11.83
N ASP A 73 26.24 -11.89 10.71
CA ASP A 73 24.79 -12.12 10.65
C ASP A 73 24.42 -13.61 10.42
N ILE A 74 25.41 -14.48 10.17
CA ILE A 74 25.21 -15.91 9.87
C ILE A 74 25.88 -16.74 10.97
N ARG A 75 25.17 -17.76 11.48
CA ARG A 75 25.68 -18.64 12.54
C ARG A 75 25.86 -20.06 12.04
N SER A 76 26.89 -20.75 12.51
CA SER A 76 27.08 -22.18 12.27
C SER A 76 26.36 -23.01 13.33
N LEU A 77 25.71 -24.10 12.92
CA LEU A 77 25.28 -25.19 13.82
C LEU A 77 26.32 -26.31 13.91
N SER A 78 27.38 -26.24 13.10
CA SER A 78 28.50 -27.18 13.06
C SER A 78 29.71 -26.59 13.76
N SER A 79 30.67 -27.42 14.17
CA SER A 79 31.92 -26.94 14.78
C SER A 79 32.64 -25.99 13.81
N GLU A 80 33.03 -24.81 14.30
CA GLU A 80 33.77 -23.79 13.53
C GLU A 80 35.12 -24.31 13.05
N MET A 81 35.65 -25.33 13.73
CA MET A 81 36.86 -26.04 13.36
C MET A 81 36.56 -27.54 13.31
N SER A 82 36.78 -28.15 12.14
CA SER A 82 36.56 -29.58 11.92
C SER A 82 37.86 -30.27 11.52
N PRO A 83 38.40 -31.20 12.32
CA PRO A 83 39.62 -31.92 11.98
C PRO A 83 39.39 -32.84 10.77
N ILE A 84 40.39 -32.94 9.90
CA ILE A 84 40.38 -33.79 8.72
C ILE A 84 41.68 -34.59 8.62
N THR A 85 41.54 -35.86 8.26
CA THR A 85 42.64 -36.76 7.93
C THR A 85 42.33 -37.40 6.59
N LEU A 86 43.27 -37.31 5.64
CA LEU A 86 43.12 -37.75 4.27
C LEU A 86 44.31 -38.63 3.89
N ALA A 87 44.02 -39.87 3.47
CA ALA A 87 45.02 -40.73 2.86
C ALA A 87 45.43 -40.20 1.47
N PRO A 88 46.59 -40.62 0.93
CA PRO A 88 46.98 -40.30 -0.45
C PRO A 88 45.91 -40.71 -1.46
N GLY A 89 45.53 -39.80 -2.36
CA GLY A 89 44.51 -40.05 -3.39
C GLY A 89 43.06 -40.15 -2.90
N ASP A 90 42.80 -40.02 -1.59
CA ASP A 90 41.46 -40.18 -1.00
C ASP A 90 40.71 -38.84 -0.90
N SER A 91 39.40 -38.92 -0.59
CA SER A 91 38.53 -37.77 -0.42
C SER A 91 37.64 -37.87 0.80
N THR A 92 37.40 -36.74 1.47
CA THR A 92 36.50 -36.64 2.61
C THR A 92 35.40 -35.61 2.37
N PHE A 93 34.27 -35.79 3.07
CA PHE A 93 33.13 -34.88 3.02
C PHE A 93 32.91 -34.24 4.38
N VAL A 94 32.97 -32.91 4.44
CA VAL A 94 32.74 -32.15 5.67
C VAL A 94 31.45 -31.34 5.52
N PRO A 95 30.38 -31.68 6.25
CA PRO A 95 29.13 -30.94 6.20
C PRO A 95 29.14 -29.75 7.17
N PHE A 96 28.71 -28.59 6.69
CA PHE A 96 28.47 -27.39 7.48
C PHE A 96 27.00 -26.96 7.34
N ARG A 97 26.31 -26.86 8.47
CA ARG A 97 24.94 -26.33 8.55
C ARG A 97 24.99 -24.89 9.04
N LEU A 98 24.51 -23.98 8.20
CA LEU A 98 24.52 -22.54 8.44
C LEU A 98 23.08 -22.06 8.67
N VAL A 99 22.89 -21.24 9.70
CA VAL A 99 21.63 -20.58 10.03
C VAL A 99 21.71 -19.12 9.67
N VAL A 100 20.82 -18.72 8.77
CA VAL A 100 20.63 -17.35 8.32
C VAL A 100 19.57 -16.70 9.21
N GLY A 101 19.96 -15.71 10.00
CA GLY A 101 19.05 -14.95 10.85
C GLY A 101 18.01 -14.18 10.03
N LYS A 102 16.85 -13.87 10.64
CA LYS A 102 15.81 -13.08 9.97
C LYS A 102 16.23 -11.64 9.68
N GLU A 103 17.21 -11.13 10.41
CA GLU A 103 17.73 -9.75 10.31
C GLU A 103 18.90 -9.64 9.33
N VAL A 104 19.29 -10.74 8.68
CA VAL A 104 20.36 -10.73 7.70
C VAL A 104 19.97 -9.85 6.54
N GLY A 105 20.76 -8.79 6.33
CA GLY A 105 20.59 -7.86 5.22
C GLY A 105 20.56 -8.57 3.87
N ALA A 106 19.70 -8.11 2.96
CA ALA A 106 19.59 -8.65 1.61
C ALA A 106 20.93 -8.58 0.84
N GLY A 107 21.07 -9.45 -0.16
CA GLY A 107 22.22 -9.50 -1.05
C GLY A 107 23.15 -10.70 -0.83
N ARG A 108 24.31 -10.64 -1.48
CA ARG A 108 25.26 -11.76 -1.55
C ARG A 108 26.20 -11.75 -0.34
N LYS A 109 26.06 -12.75 0.53
CA LYS A 109 26.92 -12.94 1.71
C LYS A 109 28.02 -13.95 1.38
N ARG A 110 29.27 -13.59 1.69
CA ARG A 110 30.45 -14.43 1.46
C ARG A 110 30.72 -15.30 2.68
N VAL A 111 30.97 -16.59 2.44
CA VAL A 111 31.39 -17.57 3.45
C VAL A 111 32.76 -18.08 3.05
N CYS A 112 33.74 -17.99 3.95
CA CYS A 112 35.11 -18.44 3.69
C CYS A 112 35.41 -19.73 4.43
N TYR A 113 36.06 -20.67 3.74
CA TYR A 113 36.56 -21.93 4.26
C TYR A 113 38.07 -21.95 4.11
N SER A 114 38.79 -21.94 5.23
CA SER A 114 40.25 -22.04 5.24
C SER A 114 40.67 -23.43 5.70
N ILE A 115 41.43 -24.15 4.87
CA ILE A 115 42.03 -25.43 5.23
C ILE A 115 43.38 -25.14 5.88
N LEU A 116 43.53 -25.60 7.11
CA LEU A 116 44.73 -25.45 7.92
C LEU A 116 45.49 -26.78 7.97
N ASP A 117 46.82 -26.73 7.98
CA ASP A 117 47.68 -27.89 8.25
C ASP A 117 47.78 -28.23 9.75
N GLU A 118 48.58 -29.23 10.10
CA GLU A 118 48.87 -29.61 11.50
C GLU A 118 49.48 -28.46 12.33
N THR A 119 50.18 -27.53 11.68
CA THR A 119 50.77 -26.33 12.30
C THR A 119 49.79 -25.15 12.41
N ARG A 120 48.53 -25.36 11.99
CA ARG A 120 47.46 -24.36 11.88
C ARG A 120 47.75 -23.23 10.89
N SER A 121 48.63 -23.46 9.93
CA SER A 121 48.90 -22.52 8.85
C SER A 121 47.90 -22.73 7.69
N PRO A 122 47.36 -21.67 7.07
CA PRO A 122 46.39 -21.80 5.98
C PRO A 122 47.08 -22.31 4.71
N VAL A 123 46.69 -23.50 4.26
CA VAL A 123 47.18 -24.15 3.03
C VAL A 123 46.32 -23.76 1.83
N MET A 124 45.01 -23.57 2.04
CA MET A 124 44.06 -23.22 0.99
C MET A 124 42.87 -22.46 1.55
N GLU A 125 42.32 -21.54 0.76
CA GLU A 125 41.07 -20.86 1.05
C GLU A 125 40.08 -21.06 -0.10
N ARG A 126 38.81 -21.26 0.24
CA ARG A 126 37.71 -21.31 -0.72
C ARG A 126 36.51 -20.52 -0.23
N GLU A 127 35.91 -19.81 -1.17
CA GLU A 127 34.75 -18.97 -0.92
C GLU A 127 33.48 -19.62 -1.47
N ALA A 128 32.39 -19.53 -0.70
CA ALA A 128 31.05 -19.82 -1.14
C ALA A 128 30.17 -18.59 -0.91
N PHE A 129 29.04 -18.54 -1.61
CA PHE A 129 28.13 -17.41 -1.53
C PHE A 129 26.72 -17.86 -1.18
N ILE A 130 26.09 -17.12 -0.28
CA ILE A 130 24.69 -17.28 0.07
C ILE A 130 23.96 -16.04 -0.42
N GLU A 131 22.97 -16.25 -1.27
CA GLU A 131 22.11 -15.18 -1.78
C GLU A 131 20.89 -15.03 -0.88
N ILE A 132 20.74 -13.83 -0.30
CA ILE A 132 19.63 -13.46 0.57
C ILE A 132 18.67 -12.59 -0.23
N GLU A 133 17.46 -13.09 -0.41
CA GLU A 133 16.39 -12.38 -1.12
C GLU A 133 15.99 -11.10 -0.37
N GLN A 134 15.65 -10.07 -1.15
CA GLN A 134 15.17 -8.80 -0.63
C GLN A 134 13.72 -8.96 -0.16
N ARG A 135 13.47 -8.59 1.10
CA ARG A 135 12.16 -8.63 1.73
C ARG A 135 11.79 -7.23 2.17
N GLU A 136 10.76 -6.70 1.53
CA GLU A 136 10.25 -5.35 1.74
C GLU A 136 8.93 -5.44 2.52
N GLN A 137 8.96 -5.02 3.78
CA GLN A 137 7.78 -5.11 4.65
C GLN A 137 7.71 -3.91 5.60
N LEU A 138 7.15 -2.81 5.11
CA LEU A 138 6.89 -1.62 5.90
C LEU A 138 5.42 -1.60 6.35
N PHE A 139 5.19 -1.25 7.62
CA PHE A 139 3.86 -1.12 8.18
C PHE A 139 3.68 0.24 8.84
N LEU A 140 2.50 0.85 8.64
CA LEU A 140 2.07 2.06 9.32
C LEU A 140 0.98 1.72 10.35
N HIS A 141 1.27 2.04 11.60
CA HIS A 141 0.38 1.89 12.74
C HIS A 141 0.03 3.26 13.34
N SER A 142 -1.19 3.40 13.83
CA SER A 142 -1.64 4.52 14.64
C SER A 142 -2.45 3.97 15.80
N ASP A 143 -2.59 4.75 16.87
CA ASP A 143 -3.57 4.42 17.91
C ASP A 143 -4.98 4.39 17.31
N GLU A 144 -5.82 3.48 17.81
CA GLU A 144 -7.24 3.39 17.45
C GLU A 144 -8.07 4.39 18.28
N ALA A 145 -7.55 4.78 19.46
CA ALA A 145 -8.18 5.81 20.26
C ALA A 145 -8.08 7.17 19.56
N PRO A 146 -9.18 7.96 19.52
CA PRO A 146 -9.15 9.30 18.98
C PRO A 146 -8.28 10.20 19.85
N VAL A 147 -7.62 11.16 19.21
CA VAL A 147 -6.87 12.20 19.93
C VAL A 147 -7.88 13.20 20.51
N MET A 148 -7.90 13.33 21.83
CA MET A 148 -8.79 14.26 22.53
C MET A 148 -8.16 15.65 22.64
N LEU A 149 -8.83 16.67 22.11
CA LEU A 149 -8.41 18.07 22.24
C LEU A 149 -9.05 18.70 23.49
N LEU A 150 -8.26 18.79 24.57
CA LEU A 150 -8.71 19.19 25.91
C LEU A 150 -8.54 20.68 26.25
N ASP A 151 -7.79 21.47 25.47
CA ASP A 151 -7.82 22.95 25.52
C ASP A 151 -7.74 23.49 24.07
N PRO A 152 -8.64 24.40 23.63
CA PRO A 152 -8.58 24.98 22.28
C PRO A 152 -7.32 25.81 22.00
N ARG A 153 -6.54 26.15 23.04
CA ARG A 153 -5.25 26.84 22.93
C ARG A 153 -4.06 25.87 22.89
N ASP A 154 -4.27 24.59 23.14
CA ASP A 154 -3.22 23.58 23.05
C ASP A 154 -3.07 23.08 21.60
N SER A 155 -1.87 22.58 21.28
CA SER A 155 -1.59 21.96 20.00
C SER A 155 -2.07 20.51 19.98
N VAL A 156 -2.69 20.12 18.87
CA VAL A 156 -3.06 18.73 18.60
C VAL A 156 -1.79 17.94 18.33
N ARG A 157 -1.61 16.80 18.98
CA ARG A 157 -0.47 15.89 18.76
C ARG A 157 -0.95 14.59 18.15
N VAL A 158 -0.49 14.30 16.95
CA VAL A 158 -0.80 13.06 16.24
C VAL A 158 0.44 12.19 16.25
N THR A 159 0.29 10.96 16.74
CA THR A 159 1.37 10.00 16.85
C THR A 159 1.11 8.80 15.97
N VAL A 160 2.09 8.45 15.15
CA VAL A 160 2.08 7.26 14.30
C VAL A 160 3.37 6.49 14.47
N THR A 161 3.32 5.20 14.21
CA THR A 161 4.47 4.31 14.33
C THR A 161 4.69 3.61 12.99
N VAL A 162 5.92 3.66 12.50
CA VAL A 162 6.33 2.92 11.31
C VAL A 162 7.23 1.78 11.75
N THR A 163 7.01 0.59 11.17
CA THR A 163 7.79 -0.60 11.46
C THR A 163 8.34 -1.17 10.17
N ASN A 164 9.66 -1.39 10.14
CA ASN A 164 10.33 -2.09 9.06
C ASN A 164 10.54 -3.55 9.47
N ARG A 165 9.70 -4.46 9.00
CA ARG A 165 9.90 -5.92 9.13
C ARG A 165 10.69 -6.52 7.97
N GLY A 166 11.17 -5.67 7.05
CA GLY A 166 12.03 -6.07 5.96
C GLY A 166 13.46 -6.34 6.41
N ASN A 167 14.28 -6.78 5.46
CA ASN A 167 15.71 -7.02 5.67
C ASN A 167 16.60 -6.02 4.92
N ILE A 168 16.06 -4.85 4.58
CA ILE A 168 16.79 -3.75 3.98
C ILE A 168 16.49 -2.45 4.74
N ARG A 169 17.46 -1.54 4.75
CA ARG A 169 17.26 -0.18 5.22
C ARG A 169 16.40 0.57 4.20
N GLU A 170 15.38 1.27 4.70
CA GLU A 170 14.40 1.95 3.85
C GLU A 170 14.31 3.43 4.21
N GLU A 171 14.34 4.29 3.20
CA GLU A 171 14.04 5.72 3.34
C GLU A 171 12.52 5.90 3.25
N ILE A 172 11.91 6.55 4.24
CA ILE A 172 10.49 6.80 4.32
C ILE A 172 10.16 8.29 4.36
N ALA A 173 8.98 8.64 3.86
CA ALA A 173 8.37 9.95 3.97
C ALA A 173 6.94 9.82 4.49
N LEU A 174 6.65 10.49 5.60
CA LEU A 174 5.33 10.58 6.20
C LEU A 174 4.73 11.95 5.89
N VAL A 175 3.56 11.96 5.26
CA VAL A 175 2.82 13.18 4.95
C VAL A 175 1.58 13.26 5.83
N PHE A 176 1.59 14.22 6.74
CA PHE A 176 0.43 14.60 7.54
C PHE A 176 -0.38 15.62 6.77
N ASN A 177 -1.65 15.30 6.50
CA ASN A 177 -2.61 16.17 5.85
C ASN A 177 -3.77 16.47 6.81
N VAL A 178 -3.90 17.74 7.19
CA VAL A 178 -5.00 18.25 8.00
C VAL A 178 -5.90 19.12 7.11
N PRO A 179 -7.03 18.58 6.63
CA PRO A 179 -7.92 19.34 5.74
C PRO A 179 -8.42 20.61 6.39
N ASN A 180 -8.50 21.70 5.61
CA ASN A 180 -9.01 23.00 6.07
C ASN A 180 -8.22 23.65 7.23
N LEU A 181 -6.99 23.21 7.51
CA LEU A 181 -6.13 23.90 8.48
C LEU A 181 -5.83 25.34 8.00
N GLN A 182 -6.04 26.32 8.86
CA GLN A 182 -5.74 27.72 8.59
C GLN A 182 -4.59 28.21 9.49
N GLY A 183 -3.70 29.05 8.96
CA GLY A 183 -2.57 29.60 9.71
C GLY A 183 -1.34 28.70 9.81
N ALA A 184 -1.40 27.47 9.29
CA ALA A 184 -0.28 26.56 9.14
C ALA A 184 -0.41 25.75 7.82
N PRO A 185 0.68 25.16 7.30
CA PRO A 185 0.61 24.28 6.14
C PRO A 185 -0.31 23.08 6.40
N ALA A 186 -1.30 22.87 5.54
CA ALA A 186 -2.19 21.71 5.63
C ALA A 186 -1.45 20.38 5.39
N PHE A 187 -0.32 20.42 4.70
CA PHE A 187 0.54 19.28 4.41
C PHE A 187 1.89 19.48 5.09
N THR A 188 2.30 18.52 5.92
CA THR A 188 3.64 18.47 6.53
C THR A 188 4.29 17.14 6.20
N GLU A 189 5.48 17.18 5.62
CA GLU A 189 6.27 16.00 5.28
C GLU A 189 7.40 15.79 6.30
N VAL A 190 7.54 14.57 6.80
CA VAL A 190 8.61 14.14 7.71
C VAL A 190 9.32 12.95 7.09
N THR A 191 10.62 13.06 6.87
CA THR A 191 11.45 12.00 6.29
C THR A 191 12.31 11.32 7.35
N ALA A 192 12.53 10.01 7.22
CA ALA A 192 13.44 9.25 8.09
C ALA A 192 13.99 8.02 7.36
N GLU A 193 15.07 7.46 7.88
CA GLU A 193 15.58 6.15 7.47
C GLU A 193 15.27 5.15 8.59
N LEU A 194 14.74 3.98 8.24
CA LEU A 194 14.53 2.87 9.18
C LEU A 194 15.46 1.71 8.85
N ASP A 195 16.19 1.26 9.86
CA ASP A 195 16.97 0.04 9.80
C ASP A 195 16.07 -1.21 9.71
N PRO A 196 16.60 -2.35 9.21
CA PRO A 196 15.91 -3.62 9.25
C PRO A 196 15.44 -3.96 10.67
N MET A 197 14.21 -4.47 10.81
CA MET A 197 13.58 -4.81 12.09
C MET A 197 13.38 -3.65 13.07
N GLU A 198 13.60 -2.41 12.63
CA GLU A 198 13.40 -1.23 13.46
C GLU A 198 11.93 -0.79 13.50
N GLN A 199 11.54 -0.23 14.65
CA GLN A 199 10.27 0.46 14.83
C GLN A 199 10.54 1.88 15.34
N GLN A 200 9.99 2.86 14.63
CA GLN A 200 10.14 4.27 14.99
C GLN A 200 8.79 4.97 15.13
N GLN A 201 8.66 5.81 16.16
CA GLN A 201 7.47 6.62 16.41
C GLN A 201 7.69 8.05 15.93
N PHE A 202 6.68 8.59 15.24
CA PHE A 202 6.66 9.94 14.70
C PHE A 202 5.50 10.70 15.33
N MET A 203 5.80 11.88 15.87
CA MET A 203 4.83 12.78 16.46
C MET A 203 4.81 14.09 15.69
N HIS A 204 3.63 14.47 15.22
CA HIS A 204 3.40 15.76 14.58
C HIS A 204 2.45 16.60 15.44
N SER A 205 2.83 17.84 15.71
CA SER A 205 2.08 18.78 16.53
C SER A 205 1.67 20.00 15.71
N PHE A 206 0.41 20.41 15.78
CA PHE A 206 -0.07 21.61 15.10
C PHE A 206 -1.16 22.33 15.92
N PRO A 207 -1.25 23.67 15.84
CA PRO A 207 -2.34 24.42 16.45
C PRO A 207 -3.63 24.23 15.65
N ALA A 208 -4.75 23.92 16.32
CA ALA A 208 -6.05 23.79 15.65
C ALA A 208 -6.61 25.17 15.30
N SER A 209 -7.02 25.37 14.04
CA SER A 209 -7.64 26.63 13.59
C SER A 209 -9.10 26.75 14.04
N ALA A 210 -9.63 27.97 14.06
CA ALA A 210 -10.98 28.26 14.57
C ALA A 210 -12.10 27.43 13.88
N ASN A 211 -11.94 27.12 12.59
CA ASN A 211 -12.87 26.28 11.83
C ASN A 211 -12.77 24.78 12.17
N LEU A 212 -11.63 24.32 12.65
CA LEU A 212 -11.46 22.95 13.16
C LEU A 212 -11.99 22.86 14.59
N LEU A 213 -11.79 23.91 15.39
CA LEU A 213 -12.37 24.05 16.74
C LEU A 213 -13.89 24.20 16.75
N SER A 214 -14.52 24.63 15.65
CA SER A 214 -15.98 24.62 15.54
C SER A 214 -16.55 23.24 15.17
N SER A 215 -15.70 22.32 14.71
CA SER A 215 -16.08 20.96 14.35
C SER A 215 -16.00 20.04 15.58
N VAL A 216 -16.97 19.12 15.71
CA VAL A 216 -17.00 18.12 16.80
C VAL A 216 -15.80 17.17 16.71
N GLN A 217 -15.45 16.80 15.48
CA GLN A 217 -14.26 16.01 15.19
C GLN A 217 -13.74 16.39 13.80
N PHE A 218 -12.46 16.17 13.57
CA PHE A 218 -11.86 16.33 12.25
C PHE A 218 -10.79 15.26 12.01
N PRO A 219 -10.64 14.78 10.75
CA PRO A 219 -9.64 13.79 10.41
C PRO A 219 -8.28 14.42 10.17
N VAL A 220 -7.23 13.71 10.56
CA VAL A 220 -5.84 13.92 10.13
C VAL A 220 -5.44 12.71 9.31
N HIS A 221 -5.19 12.92 8.02
CA HIS A 221 -4.75 11.86 7.13
C HIS A 221 -3.24 11.74 7.18
N VAL A 222 -2.73 10.53 7.34
CA VAL A 222 -1.30 10.23 7.40
C VAL A 222 -1.00 9.23 6.29
N THR A 223 -0.25 9.68 5.29
CA THR A 223 0.20 8.84 4.18
C THR A 223 1.68 8.53 4.37
N ALA A 224 2.03 7.25 4.35
CA ALA A 224 3.40 6.79 4.41
C ALA A 224 3.87 6.33 3.04
N MET A 225 5.00 6.89 2.63
CA MET A 225 5.64 6.70 1.34
C MET A 225 7.06 6.19 1.55
N ARG A 226 7.55 5.42 0.59
CA ARG A 226 8.90 4.84 0.59
C ARG A 226 9.69 5.31 -0.61
N GLY A 227 10.97 5.56 -0.35
CA GLY A 227 12.01 5.82 -1.31
C GLY A 227 11.84 7.15 -2.05
N LYS A 228 12.81 7.46 -2.90
CA LYS A 228 12.83 8.70 -3.69
C LYS A 228 11.66 8.82 -4.66
N GLU A 229 11.11 7.69 -5.09
CA GLU A 229 9.93 7.62 -5.96
C GLU A 229 8.60 7.84 -5.21
N LYS A 230 8.64 7.93 -3.87
CA LYS A 230 7.49 8.17 -2.99
C LYS A 230 6.35 7.16 -3.20
N THR A 231 6.70 5.87 -3.28
CA THR A 231 5.72 4.78 -3.41
C THR A 231 4.92 4.63 -2.11
N ILE A 232 3.59 4.65 -2.18
CA ILE A 232 2.73 4.58 -0.99
C ILE A 232 2.70 3.14 -0.46
N PHE A 233 3.00 2.93 0.82
CA PHE A 233 2.88 1.63 1.49
C PHE A 233 1.83 1.61 2.61
N GLY A 234 1.36 2.77 3.05
CA GLY A 234 0.37 2.86 4.12
C GLY A 234 -0.39 4.18 4.12
N ASN A 235 -1.66 4.12 4.52
CA ASN A 235 -2.49 5.30 4.77
C ASN A 235 -3.33 5.04 6.03
N ARG A 236 -3.33 6.00 6.96
CA ARG A 236 -4.13 5.97 8.17
C ARG A 236 -4.82 7.31 8.36
N THR A 237 -6.02 7.28 8.92
CA THR A 237 -6.73 8.48 9.33
C THR A 237 -6.84 8.47 10.84
N VAL A 238 -6.26 9.46 11.49
CA VAL A 238 -6.37 9.69 12.93
C VAL A 238 -7.47 10.70 13.16
N THR A 239 -8.47 10.34 13.97
CA THR A 239 -9.58 11.24 14.28
C THR A 239 -9.24 12.05 15.52
N VAL A 240 -9.34 13.37 15.39
CA VAL A 240 -9.20 14.31 16.52
C VAL A 240 -10.59 14.73 16.96
N GLN A 241 -10.88 14.58 18.25
CA GLN A 241 -12.16 14.94 18.84
C GLN A 241 -12.05 16.18 19.68
N ASN A 242 -12.98 17.09 19.48
CA ASN A 242 -13.07 18.32 20.23
C ASN A 242 -14.12 18.20 21.33
N VAL A 243 -13.65 18.05 22.57
CA VAL A 243 -14.51 17.91 23.75
C VAL A 243 -15.15 19.24 24.19
N PHE A 244 -14.80 20.38 23.59
CA PHE A 244 -15.46 21.68 23.84
C PHE A 244 -16.71 21.91 23.01
N SER A 245 -16.94 21.09 21.98
CA SER A 245 -18.13 21.25 21.15
C SER A 245 -19.37 20.83 21.96
N ASN A 246 -20.14 21.81 22.42
CA ASN A 246 -21.35 21.60 23.21
C ASN A 246 -22.52 21.11 22.33
N ARG A 247 -22.36 19.95 21.67
CA ARG A 247 -23.42 19.25 20.94
C ARG A 247 -23.18 17.73 21.00
N SER A 248 -24.24 17.02 21.37
CA SER A 248 -24.40 15.56 21.53
C SER A 248 -23.33 14.65 20.91
N PHE A 249 -22.82 13.73 21.74
CA PHE A 249 -22.01 12.55 21.44
C PHE A 249 -22.32 11.91 20.08
N VAL A 250 -21.34 11.84 19.19
CA VAL A 250 -21.38 11.04 17.95
C VAL A 250 -20.20 10.07 17.97
N ASP A 251 -20.51 8.81 17.70
CA ASP A 251 -19.64 7.64 17.87
C ASP A 251 -18.37 7.68 16.98
N ILE A 252 -17.30 7.07 17.48
CA ILE A 252 -15.88 7.33 17.17
C ILE A 252 -15.34 6.44 16.02
N HIS A 253 -16.15 5.50 15.52
CA HIS A 253 -15.74 4.55 14.49
C HIS A 253 -16.78 4.47 13.35
N PRO A 254 -16.54 5.06 12.16
CA PRO A 254 -17.40 4.81 10.99
C PRO A 254 -17.26 3.36 10.48
N ALA A 255 -16.21 2.63 10.90
CA ALA A 255 -15.94 1.25 10.49
C ALA A 255 -16.34 0.20 11.54
N GLY A 256 -16.89 0.60 12.70
CA GLY A 256 -17.14 -0.31 13.82
C GLY A 256 -18.43 -0.07 14.61
N SER A 257 -19.27 0.90 14.23
CA SER A 257 -20.58 1.07 14.88
C SER A 257 -21.55 -0.04 14.45
N PRO A 258 -22.23 -0.74 15.39
CA PRO A 258 -23.28 -1.70 15.06
C PRO A 258 -24.54 -1.02 14.46
N PHE A 259 -24.56 0.31 14.40
CA PHE A 259 -25.52 1.11 13.66
C PHE A 259 -25.13 1.20 12.19
N ILE A 260 -25.24 0.06 11.51
CA ILE A 260 -25.44 0.03 10.07
C ILE A 260 -26.79 0.70 9.78
N SER A 261 -26.81 2.02 9.71
CA SER A 261 -27.98 2.80 9.27
C SER A 261 -27.62 3.89 8.25
N GLN A 262 -26.34 4.05 7.90
CA GLN A 262 -25.93 4.99 6.87
C GLN A 262 -24.93 4.34 5.92
N GLY A 263 -25.43 3.98 4.74
CA GLY A 263 -24.63 3.50 3.62
C GLY A 263 -24.69 1.99 3.47
N SER A 264 -25.52 1.54 2.52
CA SER A 264 -25.36 0.22 1.92
C SER A 264 -23.92 0.12 1.41
N THR A 265 -23.17 -0.88 1.86
CA THR A 265 -21.89 -1.27 1.26
C THR A 265 -22.17 -1.76 -0.15
N ASP A 266 -21.57 -1.11 -1.14
CA ASP A 266 -21.74 -1.50 -2.54
C ASP A 266 -21.17 -2.91 -2.77
N ASN A 267 -21.83 -3.68 -3.63
CA ASN A 267 -21.56 -5.09 -3.91
C ASN A 267 -21.67 -6.02 -2.69
N SER A 268 -22.63 -5.73 -1.81
CA SER A 268 -22.93 -6.60 -0.68
C SER A 268 -24.41 -6.54 -0.32
N VAL A 269 -24.87 -7.63 0.29
CA VAL A 269 -26.22 -7.73 0.86
C VAL A 269 -26.07 -8.19 2.30
N THR A 270 -26.59 -7.40 3.22
CA THR A 270 -26.53 -7.65 4.65
C THR A 270 -27.94 -7.83 5.18
N LEU A 271 -28.20 -8.99 5.78
CA LEU A 271 -29.39 -9.25 6.59
C LEU A 271 -29.00 -9.18 8.05
N SER A 272 -29.73 -8.40 8.83
CA SER A 272 -29.53 -8.27 10.27
C SER A 272 -30.84 -8.45 11.02
N TYR A 273 -30.76 -9.15 12.15
CA TYR A 273 -31.85 -9.30 13.10
C TYR A 273 -31.36 -8.80 14.45
N ARG A 274 -32.03 -7.79 15.00
CA ARG A 274 -31.71 -7.19 16.29
C ARG A 274 -32.88 -7.39 17.23
N GLN A 275 -32.61 -7.81 18.45
CA GLN A 275 -33.60 -7.87 19.52
C GLN A 275 -33.18 -6.88 20.61
N TYR A 276 -34.01 -5.86 20.83
CA TYR A 276 -33.76 -4.84 21.84
C TYR A 276 -34.25 -5.31 23.21
N ASN A 277 -35.44 -5.91 23.24
CA ASN A 277 -36.10 -6.42 24.45
C ASN A 277 -36.92 -7.67 24.09
N GLN A 278 -37.56 -8.33 25.07
CA GLN A 278 -38.40 -9.51 24.81
C GLN A 278 -39.58 -9.24 23.85
N ALA A 279 -40.04 -7.99 23.74
CA ALA A 279 -41.16 -7.58 22.87
C ALA A 279 -40.75 -6.75 21.64
N SER A 280 -39.48 -6.36 21.51
CA SER A 280 -39.00 -5.45 20.46
C SER A 280 -37.85 -6.08 19.69
N SER A 281 -38.09 -6.38 18.42
CA SER A 281 -37.08 -6.82 17.47
C SER A 281 -37.18 -6.05 16.16
N MET A 282 -36.09 -6.02 15.41
CA MET A 282 -35.97 -5.36 14.12
C MET A 282 -35.26 -6.31 13.17
N MET A 283 -35.88 -6.57 12.03
CA MET A 283 -35.23 -7.24 10.90
C MET A 283 -34.91 -6.19 9.85
N GLN A 284 -33.68 -6.16 9.37
CA GLN A 284 -33.21 -5.19 8.38
C GLN A 284 -32.42 -5.89 7.28
N LEU A 285 -32.84 -5.68 6.03
CA LEU A 285 -32.14 -6.07 4.82
C LEU A 285 -31.62 -4.81 4.14
N GLN A 286 -30.33 -4.74 3.89
CA GLN A 286 -29.73 -3.63 3.17
C GLN A 286 -28.63 -4.12 2.23
N GLY A 287 -28.35 -3.34 1.20
CA GLY A 287 -27.33 -3.68 0.24
C GLY A 287 -27.37 -2.79 -0.98
N GLY A 288 -26.36 -2.96 -1.82
CA GLY A 288 -26.23 -2.18 -3.04
C GLY A 288 -25.36 -2.90 -4.04
N ALA A 289 -25.53 -2.56 -5.31
CA ALA A 289 -24.81 -3.20 -6.40
C ALA A 289 -24.64 -2.23 -7.57
N TYR A 290 -23.52 -2.38 -8.27
CA TYR A 290 -23.34 -1.79 -9.59
C TYR A 290 -23.53 -2.87 -10.65
N LEU A 291 -24.22 -2.49 -11.73
CA LEU A 291 -24.33 -3.31 -12.93
C LEU A 291 -23.82 -2.50 -14.11
N ASP A 292 -22.68 -2.93 -14.65
CA ASP A 292 -22.13 -2.32 -15.86
C ASP A 292 -22.99 -2.67 -17.07
N LEU A 293 -23.35 -1.65 -17.84
CA LEU A 293 -24.12 -1.78 -19.08
C LEU A 293 -23.23 -1.36 -20.26
N PRO A 294 -23.53 -1.81 -21.50
CA PRO A 294 -22.79 -1.37 -22.68
C PRO A 294 -22.73 0.16 -22.86
N ALA A 295 -23.73 0.87 -22.33
CA ALA A 295 -23.75 2.31 -22.23
C ALA A 295 -24.00 2.73 -20.78
N GLY A 296 -22.91 2.90 -20.01
CA GLY A 296 -22.94 3.41 -18.64
C GLY A 296 -23.11 2.32 -17.57
N TYR A 297 -23.71 2.65 -16.44
CA TYR A 297 -23.94 1.68 -15.36
C TYR A 297 -25.22 1.98 -14.58
N LEU A 298 -25.81 0.94 -14.02
CA LEU A 298 -26.87 1.03 -13.02
C LEU A 298 -26.29 0.88 -11.63
N HIS A 299 -26.81 1.67 -10.70
CA HIS A 299 -26.49 1.58 -9.28
C HIS A 299 -27.78 1.41 -8.51
N LEU A 300 -27.88 0.27 -7.84
CA LEU A 300 -28.97 -0.06 -6.94
C LEU A 300 -28.49 0.15 -5.51
N LYS A 301 -29.28 0.85 -4.70
CA LYS A 301 -29.15 0.88 -3.24
C LYS A 301 -30.48 0.53 -2.60
N GLY A 302 -30.44 -0.25 -1.53
CA GLY A 302 -31.62 -0.67 -0.79
C GLY A 302 -31.38 -0.73 0.71
N ASN A 303 -32.36 -0.26 1.47
CA ASN A 303 -32.44 -0.45 2.91
C ASN A 303 -33.91 -0.61 3.32
N ILE A 304 -34.24 -1.80 3.80
CA ILE A 304 -35.57 -2.22 4.22
C ILE A 304 -35.46 -2.69 5.65
N TYR A 305 -36.28 -2.15 6.54
CA TYR A 305 -36.36 -2.66 7.90
C TYR A 305 -37.80 -2.74 8.39
N LYS A 306 -38.05 -3.70 9.27
CA LYS A 306 -39.34 -3.92 9.91
C LYS A 306 -39.12 -4.11 11.40
N TYR A 307 -39.86 -3.34 12.20
CA TYR A 307 -39.95 -3.55 13.64
C TYR A 307 -41.04 -4.57 13.96
N SER A 308 -40.87 -5.34 15.04
CA SER A 308 -41.89 -6.26 15.54
C SER A 308 -43.18 -5.55 15.96
N SER A 309 -43.09 -4.26 16.31
CA SER A 309 -44.22 -3.42 16.72
C SER A 309 -45.02 -2.82 15.56
N SER A 310 -44.54 -2.92 14.31
CA SER A 310 -45.21 -2.34 13.13
C SER A 310 -45.39 -3.37 12.02
N ASN A 311 -46.58 -3.38 11.42
CA ASN A 311 -46.87 -4.22 10.26
C ASN A 311 -46.39 -3.63 8.94
N ILE A 312 -46.03 -2.34 8.90
CA ILE A 312 -45.57 -1.66 7.69
C ILE A 312 -44.04 -1.66 7.68
N PRO A 313 -43.39 -2.28 6.67
CA PRO A 313 -41.95 -2.17 6.51
C PRO A 313 -41.56 -0.73 6.13
N MET A 314 -40.41 -0.29 6.63
CA MET A 314 -39.82 0.99 6.28
C MET A 314 -38.75 0.77 5.22
N VAL A 315 -38.99 1.32 4.03
CA VAL A 315 -38.06 1.30 2.91
C VAL A 315 -37.51 2.70 2.74
N THR A 316 -36.29 2.91 3.22
CA THR A 316 -35.60 4.20 3.20
C THR A 316 -34.27 4.08 2.48
N ASN A 317 -33.65 5.20 2.09
CA ASN A 317 -32.32 5.23 1.46
C ASN A 317 -32.18 4.21 0.31
N THR A 318 -33.28 3.99 -0.42
CA THR A 318 -33.38 2.99 -1.48
C THR A 318 -33.55 3.73 -2.79
N SER A 319 -32.64 3.56 -3.72
CA SER A 319 -32.66 4.28 -4.98
C SER A 319 -32.09 3.45 -6.12
N LEU A 320 -32.59 3.74 -7.30
CA LEU A 320 -32.05 3.25 -8.55
C LEU A 320 -31.49 4.44 -9.31
N MET A 321 -30.19 4.42 -9.57
CA MET A 321 -29.52 5.40 -10.40
C MET A 321 -29.04 4.76 -11.69
N TYR A 322 -29.30 5.41 -12.82
CA TYR A 322 -28.71 5.10 -14.10
C TYR A 322 -27.77 6.22 -14.51
N LYS A 323 -26.50 5.88 -14.76
CA LYS A 323 -25.52 6.81 -15.31
C LYS A 323 -25.28 6.51 -16.77
N LEU A 324 -25.48 7.51 -17.62
CA LEU A 324 -25.21 7.46 -19.05
C LEU A 324 -24.24 8.59 -19.42
N HIS A 325 -22.97 8.25 -19.63
CA HIS A 325 -21.88 9.21 -19.83
C HIS A 325 -21.80 10.22 -18.67
N GLU A 326 -22.09 11.48 -18.94
CA GLU A 326 -22.06 12.59 -17.97
C GLU A 326 -23.43 12.90 -17.34
N ASN A 327 -24.46 12.14 -17.74
CA ASN A 327 -25.83 12.32 -17.25
C ASN A 327 -26.18 11.23 -16.24
N GLU A 328 -26.92 11.60 -15.20
CA GLU A 328 -27.35 10.70 -14.14
C GLU A 328 -28.85 10.87 -13.90
N PHE A 329 -29.56 9.76 -13.81
CA PHE A 329 -30.99 9.71 -13.53
C PHE A 329 -31.18 8.87 -12.28
N THR A 330 -31.81 9.42 -11.25
CA THR A 330 -32.05 8.71 -9.97
C THR A 330 -33.54 8.72 -9.66
N VAL A 331 -34.08 7.58 -9.23
CA VAL A 331 -35.45 7.44 -8.73
C VAL A 331 -35.45 6.68 -7.40
N GLY A 332 -36.36 7.04 -6.50
CA GLY A 332 -36.51 6.41 -5.18
C GLY A 332 -36.31 7.43 -4.05
N SER A 333 -35.50 7.10 -3.05
CA SER A 333 -35.10 8.04 -2.01
C SER A 333 -34.16 9.09 -2.60
N VAL A 334 -34.63 10.33 -2.69
CA VAL A 334 -33.88 11.48 -3.17
C VAL A 334 -33.54 12.39 -2.00
N SER A 335 -32.28 12.81 -1.98
CA SER A 335 -31.71 13.70 -0.98
C SER A 335 -30.86 14.73 -1.73
N GLU A 336 -31.17 16.01 -1.57
CA GLU A 336 -30.44 17.10 -2.20
C GLU A 336 -30.19 18.24 -1.21
N GLN A 337 -28.94 18.68 -1.13
CA GLN A 337 -28.54 19.81 -0.29
C GLN A 337 -28.43 21.08 -1.15
N THR A 338 -29.57 21.72 -1.36
CA THR A 338 -29.62 23.06 -1.96
C THR A 338 -29.60 24.12 -0.85
N GLU A 339 -30.01 25.37 -1.12
CA GLU A 339 -30.24 26.36 -0.05
C GLU A 339 -31.27 25.87 0.98
N LEU A 340 -32.22 25.05 0.52
CA LEU A 340 -33.10 24.24 1.35
C LEU A 340 -32.74 22.77 1.14
N SER A 341 -32.58 22.03 2.25
CA SER A 341 -32.32 20.61 2.15
C SER A 341 -33.63 19.87 1.84
N LEU A 342 -33.63 19.10 0.76
CA LEU A 342 -34.80 18.36 0.26
C LEU A 342 -34.54 16.86 0.43
N TYR A 343 -35.46 16.17 1.10
CA TYR A 343 -35.37 14.73 1.35
C TYR A 343 -36.73 14.08 1.20
N GLY A 344 -36.79 12.91 0.55
CA GLY A 344 -38.03 12.14 0.43
C GLY A 344 -38.06 11.16 -0.74
N ARG A 345 -39.25 10.76 -1.18
CA ARG A 345 -39.49 9.94 -2.38
C ARG A 345 -39.52 10.82 -3.61
N GLY A 346 -38.81 10.46 -4.67
CA GLY A 346 -38.77 11.33 -5.83
C GLY A 346 -37.93 10.81 -6.97
N ALA A 347 -37.68 11.72 -7.91
CA ALA A 347 -36.76 11.51 -9.01
C ALA A 347 -35.92 12.77 -9.22
N LYS A 348 -34.67 12.55 -9.64
CA LYS A 348 -33.79 13.63 -10.08
C LYS A 348 -33.02 13.25 -11.34
N ALA A 349 -32.76 14.24 -12.18
CA ALA A 349 -31.91 14.13 -13.34
C ALA A 349 -30.79 15.17 -13.23
N MET A 350 -29.58 14.74 -13.51
CA MET A 350 -28.38 15.57 -13.52
C MET A 350 -27.75 15.48 -14.89
N PHE A 351 -27.52 16.63 -15.51
CA PHE A 351 -26.90 16.76 -16.81
C PHE A 351 -25.58 17.50 -16.65
N SER A 352 -24.49 16.90 -17.10
CA SER A 352 -23.16 17.51 -17.02
C SER A 352 -22.49 17.53 -18.39
N ASP A 353 -21.62 18.52 -18.61
CA ASP A 353 -20.73 18.54 -19.77
C ASP A 353 -19.53 17.59 -19.55
N LYS A 354 -18.85 17.16 -20.63
CA LYS A 354 -17.65 16.30 -20.57
C LYS A 354 -16.53 16.89 -19.71
N SER A 355 -16.44 18.22 -19.67
CA SER A 355 -15.48 18.95 -18.84
C SER A 355 -15.89 19.04 -17.37
N LYS A 356 -17.10 18.58 -17.00
CA LYS A 356 -17.78 18.75 -15.70
C LYS A 356 -17.86 20.19 -15.20
N SER A 357 -17.52 21.16 -16.05
CA SER A 357 -17.51 22.59 -15.71
C SER A 357 -18.91 23.20 -15.68
N LYS A 358 -19.90 22.51 -16.25
CA LYS A 358 -21.31 22.92 -16.28
C LYS A 358 -22.18 21.74 -15.86
N ARG A 359 -23.03 21.96 -14.85
CA ARG A 359 -23.92 20.94 -14.30
C ARG A 359 -25.31 21.53 -14.07
N LEU A 360 -26.34 20.85 -14.55
CA LEU A 360 -27.73 21.19 -14.32
C LEU A 360 -28.41 20.00 -13.63
N THR A 361 -28.96 20.21 -12.45
CA THR A 361 -29.71 19.21 -11.70
C THR A 361 -31.16 19.66 -11.59
N VAL A 362 -32.10 18.79 -11.92
CA VAL A 362 -33.54 19.01 -11.76
C VAL A 362 -34.14 17.83 -11.00
N GLY A 363 -35.07 18.10 -10.09
CA GLY A 363 -35.68 17.02 -9.32
C GLY A 363 -37.01 17.40 -8.71
N ALA A 364 -37.76 16.36 -8.36
CA ALA A 364 -39.05 16.42 -7.68
C ALA A 364 -39.02 15.45 -6.50
N VAL A 365 -39.41 15.93 -5.32
CA VAL A 365 -39.41 15.14 -4.08
C VAL A 365 -40.71 15.35 -3.34
N ASP A 366 -41.35 14.25 -3.00
CA ASP A 366 -42.43 14.13 -2.04
C ASP A 366 -41.80 13.83 -0.68
N GLN A 367 -42.01 14.68 0.33
CA GLN A 367 -41.31 14.69 1.63
C GLN A 367 -41.62 13.48 2.54
N ASN A 368 -42.14 12.40 1.97
CA ASN A 368 -42.26 11.11 2.63
C ASN A 368 -40.94 10.32 2.53
N PHE A 369 -40.52 9.65 3.59
CA PHE A 369 -39.26 8.91 3.64
C PHE A 369 -39.43 7.41 3.37
N ASN A 370 -40.66 6.88 3.46
CA ASN A 370 -40.94 5.47 3.26
C ASN A 370 -41.50 5.20 1.86
N LEU A 371 -40.71 4.52 1.01
CA LEU A 371 -41.05 4.26 -0.39
C LEU A 371 -42.29 3.38 -0.59
N VAL A 372 -42.62 2.54 0.39
CA VAL A 372 -43.75 1.58 0.31
C VAL A 372 -44.94 1.98 1.18
N ASP A 373 -44.98 3.24 1.62
CA ASP A 373 -46.14 3.78 2.32
C ASP A 373 -47.37 3.80 1.40
N SER A 374 -48.53 3.52 1.99
CA SER A 374 -49.86 3.56 1.34
C SER A 374 -50.25 4.93 0.79
N ARG A 375 -49.62 6.01 1.27
CA ARG A 375 -49.85 7.37 0.76
C ARG A 375 -49.36 7.52 -0.68
N PRO A 376 -50.24 7.93 -1.63
CA PRO A 376 -49.83 8.17 -3.01
C PRO A 376 -48.71 9.20 -3.10
N TRP A 377 -47.97 9.18 -4.21
CA TRP A 377 -46.88 10.12 -4.40
C TRP A 377 -47.43 11.53 -4.68
N PHE A 378 -46.81 12.55 -4.06
CA PHE A 378 -47.09 13.97 -4.31
C PHE A 378 -48.50 14.46 -3.90
N THR A 379 -49.11 13.88 -2.87
CA THR A 379 -50.45 14.31 -2.41
C THR A 379 -50.46 15.49 -1.45
N ASP A 380 -49.53 15.52 -0.49
CA ASP A 380 -49.57 16.49 0.61
C ASP A 380 -48.48 17.55 0.50
N PHE A 381 -47.21 17.12 0.51
CA PHE A 381 -46.05 18.02 0.54
C PHE A 381 -45.01 17.60 -0.50
N TYR A 382 -44.83 18.45 -1.51
CA TYR A 382 -43.88 18.22 -2.57
C TYR A 382 -43.04 19.46 -2.89
N SER A 383 -41.83 19.20 -3.37
CA SER A 383 -40.86 20.21 -3.74
C SER A 383 -40.29 19.89 -5.11
N PHE A 384 -40.27 20.89 -5.99
CA PHE A 384 -39.54 20.86 -7.26
C PHE A 384 -38.33 21.77 -7.15
N TYR A 385 -37.20 21.33 -7.69
CA TYR A 385 -35.96 22.11 -7.64
C TYR A 385 -35.19 22.02 -8.95
N ALA A 386 -34.48 23.11 -9.26
CA ALA A 386 -33.53 23.20 -10.35
C ALA A 386 -32.27 23.93 -9.87
N GLN A 387 -31.11 23.32 -10.08
CA GLN A 387 -29.81 23.85 -9.67
C GLN A 387 -28.85 23.85 -10.86
N GLY A 388 -28.31 25.03 -11.18
CA GLY A 388 -27.26 25.20 -12.18
C GLY A 388 -25.92 25.54 -11.53
N GLU A 389 -24.86 24.84 -11.92
CA GLU A 389 -23.49 25.11 -11.53
C GLU A 389 -22.65 25.38 -12.77
N LEU A 390 -21.93 26.50 -12.76
CA LEU A 390 -21.08 26.95 -13.86
C LEU A 390 -19.70 27.33 -13.31
N GLY A 391 -18.64 26.72 -13.84
CA GLY A 391 -17.25 27.12 -13.60
C GLY A 391 -16.50 26.34 -12.51
N VAL A 392 -16.86 25.10 -12.18
CA VAL A 392 -16.05 24.26 -11.29
C VAL A 392 -14.89 23.64 -12.11
N ASN A 393 -13.81 24.39 -12.28
CA ASN A 393 -12.57 23.88 -12.90
C ASN A 393 -11.76 23.08 -11.87
N ASN A 394 -11.51 21.80 -12.17
CA ASN A 394 -10.37 21.07 -11.63
C ASN A 394 -9.08 21.79 -12.07
N ARG A 395 -8.29 22.28 -11.11
CA ARG A 395 -6.92 22.73 -11.39
C ARG A 395 -6.02 21.50 -11.44
N GLU A 396 -5.72 21.03 -12.64
CA GLU A 396 -4.53 20.21 -12.89
C GLU A 396 -3.32 21.09 -13.23
N GLN A 397 -2.20 20.64 -12.67
CA GLN A 397 -0.80 21.05 -12.66
C GLN A 397 -0.25 22.10 -13.68
N GLY A 398 0.39 23.13 -13.11
CA GLY A 398 1.81 23.48 -13.30
C GLY A 398 2.37 23.84 -14.69
N GLN A 399 2.60 25.14 -14.93
CA GLN A 399 3.93 25.76 -15.20
C GLN A 399 3.77 27.21 -15.73
N GLY A 400 4.60 28.12 -15.19
CA GLY A 400 5.23 29.20 -15.98
C GLY A 400 4.46 30.48 -16.34
N ARG A 401 4.70 31.53 -15.54
CA ARG A 401 4.70 32.98 -15.85
C ARG A 401 3.38 33.80 -15.78
N PRO A 402 3.49 35.10 -15.40
CA PRO A 402 2.43 35.84 -14.72
C PRO A 402 1.52 36.51 -15.72
N THR A 403 0.20 36.45 -15.50
CA THR A 403 -0.73 37.33 -16.22
C THR A 403 -1.94 37.65 -15.36
N CYS A 404 -2.10 38.96 -15.14
CA CYS A 404 -3.24 39.70 -14.63
C CYS A 404 -4.39 38.92 -13.96
N THR A 405 -4.48 39.09 -12.66
CA THR A 405 -5.64 38.78 -11.82
C THR A 405 -6.87 39.56 -12.30
N ARG A 406 -7.76 38.94 -13.07
CA ARG A 406 -9.16 39.38 -13.19
C ARG A 406 -10.02 38.47 -12.32
N ARG A 407 -10.44 39.02 -11.18
CA ARG A 407 -11.33 38.39 -10.19
C ARG A 407 -12.70 38.16 -10.85
N ILE A 408 -12.95 36.97 -11.40
CA ILE A 408 -14.29 36.58 -11.86
C ILE A 408 -15.06 36.10 -10.63
N HIS A 409 -16.08 36.86 -10.23
CA HIS A 409 -17.10 36.40 -9.30
C HIS A 409 -17.85 35.23 -9.94
N THR A 410 -17.71 34.03 -9.37
CA THR A 410 -18.56 32.88 -9.69
C THR A 410 -19.96 33.17 -9.15
N ARG A 411 -20.96 33.29 -10.03
CA ARG A 411 -22.37 33.38 -9.63
C ARG A 411 -22.97 31.98 -9.55
N ARG A 412 -23.40 31.58 -8.36
CA ARG A 412 -24.31 30.45 -8.15
C ARG A 412 -25.73 30.98 -8.33
N LEU A 413 -26.49 30.44 -9.27
CA LEU A 413 -27.90 30.78 -9.44
C LEU A 413 -28.73 29.59 -8.97
N SER A 414 -29.24 29.67 -7.75
CA SER A 414 -30.22 28.75 -7.19
C SER A 414 -31.60 29.35 -7.42
N ILE A 415 -32.47 28.66 -8.17
CA ILE A 415 -33.89 29.00 -8.22
C ILE A 415 -34.64 27.88 -7.53
N THR A 416 -35.04 28.12 -6.29
CA THR A 416 -35.83 27.20 -5.48
C THR A 416 -37.29 27.65 -5.53
N TRP A 417 -38.19 26.80 -6.01
CA TRP A 417 -39.63 27.03 -5.85
C TRP A 417 -40.06 26.36 -4.54
N GLY A 418 -40.50 27.18 -3.58
CA GLY A 418 -40.96 26.71 -2.28
C GLY A 418 -42.26 25.91 -2.37
N ALA A 419 -42.49 25.07 -1.35
CA ALA A 419 -43.62 24.15 -1.22
C ALA A 419 -44.97 24.77 -1.67
N CYS A 420 -45.68 24.08 -2.55
CA CYS A 420 -46.99 24.51 -3.04
C CYS A 420 -48.05 23.75 -2.22
N ASN A 421 -48.70 24.43 -1.27
CA ASN A 421 -49.91 23.94 -0.61
C ASN A 421 -51.11 24.46 -1.39
N GLY A 422 -51.79 23.60 -2.15
CA GLY A 422 -53.17 23.77 -2.62
C GLY A 422 -53.55 24.96 -3.50
N GLU A 423 -53.10 26.20 -3.25
CA GLU A 423 -53.63 27.41 -3.87
C GLU A 423 -52.64 28.59 -4.07
N SER A 424 -51.35 28.51 -3.72
CA SER A 424 -50.38 29.53 -4.18
C SER A 424 -48.91 29.12 -4.07
N CYS A 425 -48.11 29.48 -5.09
CA CYS A 425 -46.67 29.29 -5.14
C CYS A 425 -45.98 30.66 -5.00
N TRP A 426 -45.18 30.88 -3.95
CA TRP A 426 -44.35 32.08 -3.77
C TRP A 426 -42.90 31.78 -4.16
N GLY A 427 -42.41 32.45 -5.21
CA GLY A 427 -41.00 32.38 -5.64
C GLY A 427 -40.18 33.53 -5.08
N ARG A 428 -38.96 33.25 -4.59
CA ARG A 428 -37.93 34.26 -4.31
C ARG A 428 -36.73 34.01 -5.22
N ALA A 429 -36.46 34.96 -6.11
CA ALA A 429 -35.22 34.95 -6.89
C ALA A 429 -34.09 35.58 -6.05
N GLY A 430 -33.09 34.79 -5.65
CA GLY A 430 -31.83 35.30 -5.11
C GLY A 430 -30.97 35.89 -6.24
N ARG A 431 -30.38 37.07 -6.02
CA ARG A 431 -29.50 37.78 -6.99
C ARG A 431 -28.05 37.33 -6.92
#